data_AF-A0A2N2PP22-F1
#
_entry.id   AF-A0A2N2PP22-F1
#
_cell.length_a   1.000
_cell.length_b   1.000
_cell.length_c   1.000
_cell.angle_alpha   90.00
_cell.angle_beta   90.00
_cell.angle_gamma   90.00
#
_symmetry.space_group_name_H-M   'P 1'
#
loop_
_entity.id
_entity.type
_entity.pdbx_description
1 polymer ?
#
loop_
_entity_poly.entity_id
_entity_poly.type
_entity_poly.pdbx_seq_one_letter_code
_entity_poly.pdbx_strand_id
1 'polypeptide(L)'
;MNGDWLAQGRRVCVSYRTGIHMPQLHIQLLPGFSADHEQAVTDYLAGGRLSRKTWRKTFEAFDLLDEAVLLSDTGRRTFRELYEQVVESRFADAFLRELIALRDVRGQSLELWARYARRISEEFVQRGWKMPDVPETRLLLGYLLYWWRAFALGYAFEVEVFHDLQQSGVAFQAHNLLDHQQRRSRSDLIVSGMAGDIKTSAYFVQVAAAPIHDFYIVRLTAGGHEHVLVAMLQPLAWDRMDGDTVEADLSAVAGLLPGPVRIRERGHELIVIDYADWKRRMLHLQGGE
;
A
#
# COMPACT_ATOMS: atom_id res chain seq x y z
N MET A 1 6.93 -21.13 -37.63
CA MET A 1 6.65 -22.20 -36.67
C MET A 1 5.93 -21.56 -35.50
N ASN A 2 4.59 -21.61 -35.54
CA ASN A 2 3.71 -21.17 -34.47
C ASN A 2 3.67 -22.29 -33.44
N GLY A 3 4.22 -22.05 -32.25
CA GLY A 3 4.22 -22.98 -31.13
C GLY A 3 3.11 -22.61 -30.16
N ASP A 4 2.11 -23.49 -30.05
CA ASP A 4 1.05 -23.47 -29.06
C ASP A 4 1.62 -23.45 -27.64
N TRP A 5 1.46 -22.32 -26.95
CA TRP A 5 1.54 -22.21 -25.49
C TRP A 5 0.12 -22.17 -24.91
N LEU A 6 -0.60 -23.29 -25.02
CA LEU A 6 -1.80 -23.53 -24.21
C LEU A 6 -1.37 -24.18 -22.89
N ALA A 7 -0.85 -23.36 -21.97
CA ALA A 7 -0.78 -23.74 -20.57
C ALA A 7 -2.21 -24.02 -20.07
N GLN A 8 -2.40 -25.15 -19.39
CA GLN A 8 -3.66 -25.64 -18.82
C GLN A 8 -4.14 -24.74 -17.67
N GLY A 9 -4.50 -23.49 -17.97
CA GLY A 9 -5.29 -22.67 -17.07
C GLY A 9 -6.68 -23.28 -16.93
N ARG A 10 -7.21 -23.36 -15.70
CA ARG A 10 -8.62 -23.74 -15.49
C ARG A 10 -9.50 -22.76 -16.28
N ARG A 11 -10.17 -23.26 -17.31
CA ARG A 11 -11.22 -22.52 -18.02
C ARG A 11 -12.56 -22.89 -17.42
N VAL A 12 -13.16 -21.97 -16.67
CA VAL A 12 -14.55 -22.07 -16.24
C VAL A 12 -15.42 -21.29 -17.24
N CYS A 13 -16.11 -22.01 -18.11
CA CYS A 13 -17.09 -21.41 -19.04
C CYS A 13 -18.49 -21.59 -18.45
N VAL A 14 -19.18 -20.47 -18.20
CA VAL A 14 -20.61 -20.48 -17.84
C VAL A 14 -21.38 -19.85 -19.00
N SER A 15 -22.35 -20.59 -19.55
CA SER A 15 -23.23 -20.11 -20.62
C SER A 15 -24.69 -20.17 -20.15
N TYR A 16 -25.40 -19.04 -20.18
CA TYR A 16 -26.81 -18.95 -19.82
C TYR A 16 -27.71 -19.04 -21.05
N ARG A 17 -28.77 -19.87 -20.97
CA ARG A 17 -29.85 -19.98 -21.97
C ARG A 17 -31.09 -19.22 -21.48
N THR A 18 -31.08 -17.91 -21.57
CA THR A 18 -32.31 -17.10 -21.64
C THR A 18 -32.09 -16.04 -22.71
N GLY A 19 -33.10 -15.73 -23.52
CA GLY A 19 -32.98 -14.94 -24.76
C GLY A 19 -32.60 -13.45 -24.61
N ILE A 20 -31.93 -13.09 -23.51
CA ILE A 20 -31.28 -11.80 -23.28
C ILE A 20 -29.79 -12.07 -23.40
N HIS A 21 -29.12 -11.44 -24.37
CA HIS A 21 -27.68 -11.57 -24.58
C HIS A 21 -26.95 -11.00 -23.36
N MET A 22 -26.70 -11.83 -22.33
CA MET A 22 -25.89 -11.43 -21.20
C MET A 22 -24.43 -11.39 -21.66
N PRO A 23 -23.67 -10.35 -21.29
CA PRO A 23 -22.27 -10.28 -21.65
C PRO A 23 -21.54 -11.47 -21.06
N GLN A 24 -20.81 -12.21 -21.90
CA GLN A 24 -20.06 -13.36 -21.45
C GLN A 24 -18.78 -12.86 -20.77
N LEU A 25 -18.79 -12.82 -19.45
CA LEU A 25 -17.61 -12.47 -18.66
C LEU A 25 -16.89 -13.74 -18.21
N HIS A 26 -15.59 -13.78 -18.44
CA HIS A 26 -14.73 -14.88 -18.03
C HIS A 26 -13.46 -14.34 -17.39
N ILE A 27 -13.02 -14.95 -16.28
CA ILE A 27 -11.78 -14.59 -15.61
C ILE A 27 -10.75 -15.68 -15.86
N GLN A 28 -9.64 -15.31 -16.48
CA GLN A 28 -8.48 -16.16 -16.68
C GLN A 28 -7.45 -15.87 -15.58
N LEU A 29 -7.25 -16.84 -14.70
CA LEU A 29 -6.25 -16.80 -13.63
C LEU A 29 -4.90 -17.32 -14.14
N LEU A 30 -3.80 -16.86 -13.52
CA LEU A 30 -2.46 -17.40 -13.78
C LEU A 30 -2.34 -18.85 -13.28
N PRO A 31 -1.49 -19.70 -13.90
CA PRO A 31 -1.30 -21.09 -13.47
C PRO A 31 -0.86 -21.27 -12.01
N GLY A 32 -0.21 -20.26 -11.41
CA GLY A 32 0.21 -20.28 -10.01
C GLY A 32 -0.91 -20.00 -9.00
N PHE A 33 -2.07 -19.53 -9.45
CA PHE A 33 -3.20 -19.24 -8.56
C PHE A 33 -3.91 -20.55 -8.16
N SER A 34 -4.03 -20.79 -6.86
CA SER A 34 -4.49 -22.07 -6.28
C SER A 34 -5.70 -21.86 -5.36
N ALA A 35 -6.34 -22.96 -4.93
CA ALA A 35 -7.47 -22.89 -4.00
C ALA A 35 -7.10 -22.22 -2.66
N ASP A 36 -5.85 -22.37 -2.20
CA ASP A 36 -5.36 -21.68 -1.00
C ASP A 36 -5.31 -20.15 -1.19
N HIS A 37 -4.98 -19.69 -2.40
CA HIS A 37 -4.99 -18.26 -2.74
C HIS A 37 -6.43 -17.73 -2.77
N GLU A 38 -7.36 -18.47 -3.38
CA GLU A 38 -8.79 -18.14 -3.41
C GLU A 38 -9.39 -18.04 -1.99
N GLN A 39 -9.08 -19.02 -1.13
CA GLN A 39 -9.52 -19.00 0.27
C GLN A 39 -8.92 -17.81 1.01
N ALA A 40 -7.63 -17.49 0.82
CA ALA A 40 -7.00 -16.36 1.47
C ALA A 40 -7.59 -15.00 1.06
N VAL A 41 -8.04 -14.85 -0.20
CA VAL A 41 -8.79 -13.67 -0.66
C VAL A 41 -10.18 -13.62 -0.01
N THR A 42 -10.86 -14.77 0.07
CA THR A 42 -12.17 -14.87 0.71
C THR A 42 -12.10 -14.50 2.20
N ASP A 43 -11.12 -15.03 2.92
CA ASP A 43 -10.89 -14.73 4.34
C ASP A 43 -10.59 -13.24 4.55
N TYR A 44 -9.80 -12.63 3.65
CA TYR A 44 -9.52 -11.20 3.67
C TYR A 44 -10.81 -10.38 3.52
N LEU A 45 -11.68 -10.75 2.58
CA LEU A 45 -12.95 -10.06 2.35
C LEU A 45 -13.96 -10.25 3.48
N ALA A 46 -13.89 -11.37 4.20
CA ALA A 46 -14.70 -11.61 5.39
C ALA A 46 -14.34 -10.68 6.57
N GLY A 47 -13.21 -9.96 6.50
CA GLY A 47 -12.84 -8.95 7.51
C GLY A 47 -12.34 -9.53 8.84
N GLY A 48 -12.03 -10.83 8.89
CA GLY A 48 -11.50 -11.49 10.08
C GLY A 48 -10.04 -11.14 10.37
N ARG A 49 -9.58 -11.43 11.59
CA ARG A 49 -8.15 -11.32 11.95
C ARG A 49 -7.37 -12.43 11.24
N LEU A 50 -6.60 -12.07 10.22
CA LEU A 50 -5.75 -13.02 9.50
C LEU A 50 -4.50 -13.36 10.30
N SER A 51 -4.11 -14.64 10.29
CA SER A 51 -2.81 -15.08 10.82
C SER A 51 -1.66 -14.54 9.96
N ARG A 52 -0.42 -14.52 10.47
CA ARG A 52 0.76 -14.12 9.67
C ARG A 52 0.93 -14.99 8.42
N LYS A 53 0.65 -16.29 8.52
CA LYS A 53 0.71 -17.24 7.40
C LYS A 53 -0.36 -16.90 6.35
N THR A 54 -1.59 -16.64 6.80
CA THR A 54 -2.70 -16.25 5.92
C THR A 54 -2.40 -14.92 5.23
N TRP A 55 -1.92 -13.92 5.98
CA TRP A 55 -1.51 -12.63 5.41
C TRP A 55 -0.49 -12.79 4.29
N ARG A 56 0.57 -13.58 4.48
CA ARG A 56 1.55 -13.85 3.42
C ARG A 56 0.89 -14.45 2.18
N LYS A 57 0.00 -15.42 2.36
CA LYS A 57 -0.73 -16.05 1.26
C LYS A 57 -1.69 -15.06 0.56
N THR A 58 -2.29 -14.14 1.31
CA THR A 58 -3.13 -13.06 0.77
C THR A 58 -2.31 -12.10 -0.10
N PHE A 59 -1.12 -11.69 0.32
CA PHE A 59 -0.22 -10.88 -0.52
C PHE A 59 0.14 -11.60 -1.82
N GLU A 60 0.62 -12.85 -1.72
CA GLU A 60 0.93 -13.68 -2.90
C GLU A 60 -0.28 -13.82 -3.84
N ALA A 61 -1.49 -13.97 -3.29
CA ALA A 61 -2.71 -14.04 -4.08
C ALA A 61 -2.99 -12.75 -4.84
N PHE A 62 -2.88 -11.58 -4.20
CA PHE A 62 -3.12 -10.30 -4.86
C PHE A 62 -2.06 -9.94 -5.90
N ASP A 63 -0.80 -10.36 -5.69
CA ASP A 63 0.26 -10.25 -6.69
C ASP A 63 -0.06 -11.09 -7.93
N LEU A 64 -0.52 -12.33 -7.75
CA LEU A 64 -0.95 -13.18 -8.87
C LEU A 64 -2.21 -12.66 -9.57
N LEU A 65 -3.12 -12.03 -8.83
CA LEU A 65 -4.33 -11.44 -9.41
C LEU A 65 -4.04 -10.20 -10.24
N ASP A 66 -2.92 -9.53 -10.04
CA ASP A 66 -2.54 -8.33 -10.78
C ASP A 66 -2.51 -8.55 -12.31
N GLU A 67 -1.99 -9.71 -12.74
CA GLU A 67 -1.95 -10.12 -14.14
C GLU A 67 -3.13 -11.03 -14.54
N ALA A 68 -4.06 -11.31 -13.63
CA ALA A 68 -5.29 -12.01 -13.99
C ALA A 68 -6.09 -11.19 -14.99
N VAL A 69 -6.84 -11.86 -15.85
CA VAL A 69 -7.47 -11.24 -17.01
C VAL A 69 -8.98 -11.41 -16.98
N LEU A 70 -9.70 -10.31 -17.18
CA LEU A 70 -11.11 -10.31 -17.53
C LEU A 70 -11.24 -10.35 -19.07
N LEU A 71 -11.89 -11.40 -19.57
CA LEU A 71 -12.37 -11.50 -20.94
C LEU A 71 -13.85 -11.10 -20.96
N SER A 72 -14.19 -10.18 -21.85
CA SER A 72 -15.55 -9.69 -22.06
C SER A 72 -15.80 -9.45 -23.55
N ASP A 73 -17.04 -9.15 -23.91
CA ASP A 73 -17.40 -8.72 -25.27
C ASP A 73 -16.64 -7.46 -25.72
N THR A 74 -16.21 -6.62 -24.76
CA THR A 74 -15.43 -5.39 -25.02
C THR A 74 -13.92 -5.65 -25.15
N GLY A 75 -13.48 -6.89 -24.95
CA GLY A 75 -12.10 -7.32 -25.11
C GLY A 75 -11.46 -7.86 -23.84
N ARG A 76 -10.13 -7.90 -23.87
CA ARG A 76 -9.24 -8.43 -22.86
C ARG A 76 -8.64 -7.29 -22.04
N ARG A 77 -8.75 -7.39 -20.71
CA ARG A 77 -8.12 -6.45 -19.76
C ARG A 77 -7.53 -7.19 -18.56
N THR A 78 -6.37 -6.77 -18.08
CA THR A 78 -5.84 -7.27 -16.80
C THR A 78 -6.57 -6.62 -15.63
N PHE A 79 -6.48 -7.23 -14.44
CA PHE A 79 -7.05 -6.64 -13.23
C PHE A 79 -6.38 -5.32 -12.89
N ARG A 80 -5.06 -5.20 -13.10
CA ARG A 80 -4.33 -3.93 -13.00
C ARG A 80 -4.92 -2.84 -13.88
N GLU A 81 -5.10 -3.11 -15.17
CA GLU A 81 -5.71 -2.15 -16.11
C GLU A 81 -7.12 -1.75 -15.67
N LEU A 82 -7.90 -2.70 -15.16
CA LEU A 82 -9.24 -2.43 -14.63
C LEU A 82 -9.19 -1.57 -13.36
N TYR A 83 -8.23 -1.78 -12.46
CA TYR A 83 -8.06 -0.93 -11.28
C TYR A 83 -7.70 0.50 -11.68
N GLU A 84 -6.70 0.67 -12.54
CA GLU A 84 -6.29 2.00 -13.02
C GLU A 84 -7.45 2.73 -13.69
N GLN A 85 -8.20 2.04 -14.56
CA GLN A 85 -9.30 2.63 -15.31
C GLN A 85 -10.54 2.91 -14.45
N VAL A 86 -10.95 1.97 -13.60
CA VAL A 86 -12.26 2.03 -12.92
C VAL A 86 -12.15 2.65 -11.54
N VAL A 87 -11.02 2.43 -10.86
CA VAL A 87 -10.81 2.87 -9.49
C VAL A 87 -9.95 4.11 -9.45
N GLU A 88 -8.70 4.02 -9.87
CA GLU A 88 -7.72 5.11 -9.70
C GLU A 88 -8.16 6.36 -10.48
N SER A 89 -8.37 6.26 -11.80
CA SER A 89 -8.71 7.41 -12.65
C SER A 89 -10.01 8.11 -12.26
N ARG A 90 -10.93 7.40 -11.59
CA ARG A 90 -12.26 7.90 -11.25
C ARG A 90 -12.36 8.43 -9.83
N PHE A 91 -11.65 7.83 -8.89
CA PHE A 91 -11.86 8.08 -7.47
C PHE A 91 -10.64 8.66 -6.75
N ALA A 92 -9.41 8.43 -7.24
CA ALA A 92 -8.19 8.82 -6.53
C ALA A 92 -8.13 10.32 -6.25
N ASP A 93 -8.29 11.17 -7.26
CA ASP A 93 -8.16 12.61 -7.10
C ASP A 93 -9.24 13.21 -6.17
N ALA A 94 -10.48 12.72 -6.27
CA ALA A 94 -11.57 13.17 -5.40
C ALA A 94 -11.33 12.75 -3.94
N PHE A 95 -10.92 11.50 -3.73
CA PHE A 95 -10.54 10.99 -2.42
C PHE A 95 -9.38 11.79 -1.82
N LEU A 96 -8.31 12.05 -2.59
CA LEU A 96 -7.13 12.76 -2.11
C LEU A 96 -7.45 14.21 -1.73
N ARG A 97 -8.28 14.91 -2.51
CA ARG A 97 -8.75 16.27 -2.15
C ARG A 97 -9.50 16.26 -0.82
N GLU A 98 -10.39 15.29 -0.61
CA GLU A 98 -11.11 15.16 0.66
C GLU A 98 -10.18 14.77 1.81
N LEU A 99 -9.23 13.86 1.58
CA LEU A 99 -8.26 13.39 2.56
C LEU A 99 -7.36 14.52 3.06
N ILE A 100 -6.81 15.33 2.15
CA ILE A 100 -5.96 16.49 2.47
C ILE A 100 -6.75 17.53 3.28
N ALA A 101 -8.06 17.65 3.05
CA ALA A 101 -8.90 18.60 3.77
C ALA A 101 -9.28 18.14 5.20
N LEU A 102 -8.98 16.90 5.59
CA LEU A 102 -9.29 16.40 6.92
C LEU A 102 -8.41 17.06 7.99
N ARG A 103 -9.04 17.54 9.07
CA ARG A 103 -8.31 18.05 10.24
C ARG A 103 -7.72 16.92 11.08
N ASP A 104 -8.46 15.82 11.23
CA ASP A 104 -8.03 14.61 11.92
C ASP A 104 -7.99 13.45 10.93
N VAL A 105 -6.87 13.36 10.20
CA VAL A 105 -6.65 12.33 9.18
C VAL A 105 -6.68 10.94 9.80
N ARG A 106 -6.08 10.76 10.99
CA ARG A 106 -5.98 9.48 11.67
C ARG A 106 -7.35 8.93 12.07
N GLY A 107 -8.22 9.78 12.63
CA GLY A 107 -9.56 9.39 13.04
C GLY A 107 -10.56 9.26 11.90
N GLN A 108 -10.43 10.05 10.82
CA GLN A 108 -11.45 10.16 9.78
C GLN A 108 -11.11 9.42 8.46
N SER A 109 -9.84 9.09 8.21
CA SER A 109 -9.43 8.44 6.95
C SER A 109 -10.09 7.09 6.72
N LEU A 110 -10.36 6.31 7.78
CA LEU A 110 -11.01 5.00 7.65
C LEU A 110 -12.46 5.14 7.16
N GLU A 111 -13.19 6.13 7.66
CA GLU A 111 -14.56 6.40 7.20
C GLU A 111 -14.56 6.89 5.75
N LEU A 112 -13.63 7.78 5.40
CA LEU A 112 -13.45 8.27 4.03
C LEU A 112 -13.13 7.10 3.07
N TRP A 113 -12.19 6.22 3.43
CA TRP A 113 -11.89 5.01 2.67
C TRP A 113 -13.15 4.16 2.47
N ALA A 114 -13.90 3.89 3.55
CA ALA A 114 -15.08 3.03 3.51
C ALA A 114 -16.17 3.62 2.60
N ARG A 115 -16.34 4.95 2.60
CA ARG A 115 -17.26 5.64 1.68
C ARG A 115 -16.90 5.39 0.22
N TYR A 116 -15.63 5.53 -0.15
CA TYR A 116 -15.18 5.28 -1.52
C TYR A 116 -15.19 3.78 -1.88
N ALA A 117 -14.89 2.89 -0.94
CA ALA A 117 -15.01 1.44 -1.14
C ALA A 117 -16.45 1.02 -1.50
N ARG A 118 -17.46 1.64 -0.89
CA ARG A 118 -18.88 1.44 -1.25
C ARG A 118 -19.16 1.91 -2.68
N ARG A 119 -18.67 3.09 -3.07
CA ARG A 119 -18.82 3.61 -4.44
C ARG A 119 -18.15 2.73 -5.50
N ILE A 120 -16.96 2.19 -5.20
CA ILE A 120 -16.28 1.21 -6.07
C ILE A 120 -17.14 -0.05 -6.22
N SER A 121 -17.71 -0.55 -5.12
CA SER A 121 -18.60 -1.72 -5.15
C SER A 121 -19.88 -1.45 -5.94
N GLU A 122 -20.47 -0.26 -5.83
CA GLU A 122 -21.63 0.16 -6.61
C GLU A 122 -21.31 0.21 -8.11
N GLU A 123 -20.19 0.82 -8.49
CA GLU A 123 -19.70 0.85 -9.88
C GLU A 123 -19.47 -0.57 -10.43
N PHE A 124 -18.93 -1.46 -9.59
CA PHE A 124 -18.74 -2.87 -9.94
C PHE A 124 -20.07 -3.57 -10.25
N VAL A 125 -21.13 -3.29 -9.50
CA VAL A 125 -22.48 -3.81 -9.78
C VAL A 125 -23.07 -3.16 -11.03
N GLN A 126 -22.96 -1.84 -11.20
CA GLN A 126 -23.50 -1.11 -12.35
C GLN A 126 -22.92 -1.60 -13.69
N ARG A 127 -21.67 -2.06 -13.68
CA ARG A 127 -21.02 -2.67 -14.86
C ARG A 127 -21.45 -4.10 -15.15
N GLY A 128 -22.31 -4.68 -14.32
CA GLY A 128 -22.74 -6.08 -14.45
C GLY A 128 -21.65 -7.09 -14.07
N TRP A 129 -20.57 -6.66 -13.41
CA TRP A 129 -19.47 -7.55 -13.05
C TRP A 129 -19.78 -8.38 -11.80
N LYS A 130 -20.79 -8.01 -11.01
CA LYS A 130 -21.27 -8.83 -9.90
C LYS A 130 -22.25 -9.88 -10.39
N MET A 131 -21.76 -11.09 -10.62
CA MET A 131 -22.59 -12.22 -11.04
C MET A 131 -22.57 -13.31 -9.96
N PRO A 132 -23.72 -13.64 -9.34
CA PRO A 132 -23.79 -14.65 -8.26
C PRO A 132 -23.19 -15.99 -8.64
N ASP A 133 -23.33 -16.37 -9.90
CA ASP A 133 -22.98 -17.68 -10.44
C ASP A 133 -21.59 -17.73 -11.10
N VAL A 134 -20.85 -16.62 -11.08
CA VAL A 134 -19.44 -16.59 -11.50
C VAL A 134 -18.61 -16.16 -10.29
N PRO A 135 -18.28 -17.11 -9.39
CA PRO A 135 -17.58 -16.84 -8.14
C PRO A 135 -16.29 -16.04 -8.32
N GLU A 136 -15.61 -16.20 -9.46
CA GLU A 136 -14.37 -15.51 -9.81
C GLU A 136 -14.54 -13.99 -9.85
N THR A 137 -15.74 -13.49 -10.12
CA THR A 137 -16.01 -12.04 -10.07
C THR A 137 -15.77 -11.44 -8.68
N ARG A 138 -15.86 -12.26 -7.62
CA ARG A 138 -15.48 -11.87 -6.25
C ARG A 138 -13.97 -11.65 -6.11
N LEU A 139 -13.15 -12.36 -6.87
CA LEU A 139 -11.70 -12.15 -6.92
C LEU A 139 -11.37 -10.79 -7.52
N LEU A 140 -12.05 -10.41 -8.60
CA LEU A 140 -11.88 -9.08 -9.19
C LEU A 140 -12.29 -7.99 -8.20
N LEU A 141 -13.49 -8.08 -7.60
CA LEU A 141 -13.91 -7.11 -6.58
C LEU A 141 -12.92 -7.06 -5.41
N GLY A 142 -12.44 -8.22 -4.96
CA GLY A 142 -11.47 -8.29 -3.88
C GLY A 142 -10.15 -7.62 -4.22
N TYR A 143 -9.64 -7.82 -5.44
CA TYR A 143 -8.45 -7.14 -5.94
C TYR A 143 -8.64 -5.62 -5.96
N LEU A 144 -9.77 -5.13 -6.49
CA LEU A 144 -10.06 -3.70 -6.55
C LEU A 144 -10.11 -3.06 -5.15
N LEU A 145 -10.78 -3.71 -4.20
CA LEU A 145 -10.92 -3.20 -2.83
C LEU A 145 -9.63 -3.32 -2.02
N TYR A 146 -8.83 -4.35 -2.25
CA TYR A 146 -7.53 -4.52 -1.62
C TYR A 146 -6.58 -3.37 -2.00
N TRP A 147 -6.40 -3.14 -3.31
CA TRP A 147 -5.53 -2.07 -3.78
C TRP A 147 -6.08 -0.69 -3.44
N TRP A 148 -7.40 -0.51 -3.41
CA TRP A 148 -8.01 0.72 -2.90
C TRP A 148 -7.68 0.97 -1.43
N ARG A 149 -7.71 -0.07 -0.60
CA ARG A 149 -7.32 0.03 0.81
C ARG A 149 -5.83 0.33 0.96
N ALA A 150 -4.96 -0.32 0.20
CA ALA A 150 -3.53 -0.04 0.21
C ALA A 150 -3.24 1.43 -0.17
N PHE A 151 -3.84 1.89 -1.26
CA PHE A 151 -3.79 3.29 -1.71
C PHE A 151 -4.25 4.26 -0.63
N ALA A 152 -5.44 4.04 -0.07
CA ALA A 152 -6.03 4.96 0.90
C ALA A 152 -5.23 5.02 2.21
N LEU A 153 -4.74 3.88 2.71
CA LEU A 153 -3.93 3.84 3.93
C LEU A 153 -2.55 4.46 3.74
N GLY A 154 -1.92 4.26 2.57
CA GLY A 154 -0.65 4.89 2.21
C GLY A 154 -0.76 6.41 2.25
N TYR A 155 -1.67 6.97 1.44
CA TYR A 155 -1.83 8.42 1.37
C TYR A 155 -2.40 9.04 2.65
N ALA A 156 -3.25 8.33 3.41
CA ALA A 156 -3.66 8.84 4.72
C ALA A 156 -2.46 9.00 5.67
N PHE A 157 -1.51 8.08 5.62
CA PHE A 157 -0.31 8.19 6.44
C PHE A 157 0.64 9.29 5.94
N GLU A 158 0.81 9.45 4.62
CA GLU A 158 1.55 10.59 4.06
C GLU A 158 0.98 11.94 4.49
N VAL A 159 -0.35 12.12 4.37
CA VAL A 159 -1.01 13.38 4.77
C VAL A 159 -0.90 13.60 6.29
N GLU A 160 -1.01 12.54 7.11
CA GLU A 160 -0.79 12.63 8.57
C GLU A 160 0.62 13.17 8.87
N VAL A 161 1.65 12.63 8.21
CA VAL A 161 3.03 13.10 8.37
C VAL A 161 3.18 14.54 7.87
N PHE A 162 2.65 14.90 6.70
CA PHE A 162 2.76 16.27 6.18
C PHE A 162 2.10 17.30 7.11
N HIS A 163 0.92 17.00 7.64
CA HIS A 163 0.25 17.86 8.62
C HIS A 163 1.08 18.00 9.90
N ASP A 164 1.62 16.90 10.41
CA ASP A 164 2.43 16.91 11.63
C ASP A 164 3.76 17.68 11.44
N LEU A 165 4.46 17.50 10.30
CA LEU A 165 5.67 18.27 9.98
C LEU A 165 5.37 19.76 9.90
N GLN A 166 4.29 20.13 9.22
CA GLN A 166 3.86 21.52 9.09
C GLN A 166 3.52 22.13 10.46
N GLN A 167 2.79 21.40 11.31
CA GLN A 167 2.45 21.85 12.67
C GLN A 167 3.68 21.96 13.58
N SER A 168 4.69 21.11 13.35
CA SER A 168 5.94 21.11 14.09
C SER A 168 6.93 22.18 13.60
N GLY A 169 6.60 22.90 12.53
CA GLY A 169 7.48 23.92 11.94
C GLY A 169 8.68 23.37 11.18
N VAL A 170 8.74 22.05 10.92
CA VAL A 170 9.80 21.46 10.11
C VAL A 170 9.59 21.91 8.67
N ALA A 171 10.61 22.52 8.06
CA ALA A 171 10.56 22.88 6.65
C ALA A 171 10.78 21.64 5.78
N PHE A 172 9.88 21.39 4.83
CA PHE A 172 9.96 20.26 3.90
C PHE A 172 9.36 20.62 2.54
N GLN A 173 9.76 19.88 1.51
CA GLN A 173 9.14 19.90 0.20
C GLN A 173 8.51 18.52 -0.04
N ALA A 174 7.18 18.43 -0.03
CA ALA A 174 6.46 17.22 -0.42
C ALA A 174 6.13 17.21 -1.91
N HIS A 175 5.98 16.02 -2.48
CA HIS A 175 5.38 15.85 -3.79
C HIS A 175 3.90 16.24 -3.78
N ASN A 176 3.38 16.68 -4.93
CA ASN A 176 1.98 17.03 -5.04
C ASN A 176 1.10 15.77 -5.23
N LEU A 177 0.37 15.39 -4.18
CA LEU A 177 -0.53 14.23 -4.22
C LEU A 177 -1.63 14.34 -5.30
N LEU A 178 -2.01 15.55 -5.69
CA LEU A 178 -3.04 15.77 -6.72
C LEU A 178 -2.48 15.71 -8.15
N ASP A 179 -1.16 15.67 -8.30
CA ASP A 179 -0.50 15.47 -9.59
C ASP A 179 -0.16 13.98 -9.77
N HIS A 180 -0.77 13.37 -10.79
CA HIS A 180 -0.61 11.94 -11.06
C HIS A 180 0.83 11.51 -11.34
N GLN A 181 1.64 12.38 -11.97
CA GLN A 181 3.04 12.06 -12.23
C GLN A 181 3.85 12.12 -10.93
N GLN A 182 3.56 13.11 -10.08
CA GLN A 182 4.26 13.27 -8.81
C GLN A 182 3.88 12.19 -7.80
N ARG A 183 2.66 11.65 -7.82
CA ARG A 183 2.28 10.46 -7.01
C ARG A 183 3.18 9.24 -7.23
N ARG A 184 3.86 9.18 -8.38
CA ARG A 184 4.80 8.13 -8.76
C ARG A 184 6.26 8.57 -8.57
N SER A 185 6.47 9.68 -7.86
CA SER A 185 7.79 10.13 -7.44
C SER A 185 8.50 9.01 -6.69
N ARG A 186 9.82 8.98 -6.81
CA ARG A 186 10.62 8.04 -6.03
C ARG A 186 10.60 8.37 -4.55
N SER A 187 10.51 9.65 -4.19
CA SER A 187 10.48 10.13 -2.80
C SER A 187 9.24 10.97 -2.56
N ASP A 188 8.63 10.80 -1.39
CA ASP A 188 7.43 11.54 -0.99
C ASP A 188 7.76 12.96 -0.52
N LEU A 189 8.93 13.16 0.07
CA LEU A 189 9.36 14.45 0.59
C LEU A 189 10.88 14.65 0.57
N ILE A 190 11.29 15.92 0.68
CA ILE A 190 12.67 16.35 0.91
C ILE A 190 12.72 17.19 2.19
N VAL A 191 13.64 16.86 3.10
CA VAL A 191 13.86 17.60 4.36
C VAL A 191 15.35 17.90 4.49
N SER A 192 15.72 19.18 4.60
CA SER A 192 17.12 19.60 4.71
C SER A 192 18.04 19.03 3.60
N GLY A 193 17.49 18.90 2.38
CA GLY A 193 18.17 18.34 1.22
C GLY A 193 18.30 16.82 1.20
N MET A 194 17.70 16.09 2.15
CA MET A 194 17.64 14.63 2.18
C MET A 194 16.31 14.15 1.57
N ALA A 195 16.37 13.18 0.68
CA ALA A 195 15.20 12.54 0.10
C ALA A 195 14.62 11.52 1.08
N GLY A 196 13.34 11.69 1.41
CA GLY A 196 12.59 10.85 2.33
C GLY A 196 11.43 10.14 1.67
N ASP A 197 11.03 9.03 2.26
CA ASP A 197 9.92 8.20 1.79
C ASP A 197 9.07 7.73 2.98
N ILE A 198 7.75 7.73 2.84
CA ILE A 198 6.82 7.44 3.92
C ILE A 198 6.22 6.06 3.67
N LYS A 199 6.39 5.14 4.63
CA LYS A 199 5.89 3.76 4.49
C LYS A 199 5.07 3.35 5.70
N THR A 200 3.88 2.79 5.44
CA THR A 200 2.95 2.34 6.49
C THR A 200 3.52 1.23 7.39
N SER A 201 4.63 0.60 7.02
CA SER A 201 5.36 -0.37 7.85
C SER A 201 6.84 -0.46 7.46
N ALA A 202 7.64 -1.03 8.36
CA ALA A 202 9.05 -1.38 8.09
C ALA A 202 9.24 -2.68 7.28
N TYR A 203 8.17 -3.25 6.71
CA TYR A 203 8.26 -4.52 5.98
C TYR A 203 9.21 -4.42 4.77
N PHE A 204 9.32 -3.26 4.12
CA PHE A 204 10.24 -3.06 2.99
C PHE A 204 11.70 -3.35 3.38
N VAL A 205 12.15 -3.05 4.60
CA VAL A 205 13.49 -3.40 5.08
C VAL A 205 13.69 -4.93 5.10
N GLN A 206 12.61 -5.66 5.35
CA GLN A 206 12.61 -7.12 5.41
C GLN A 206 12.36 -7.80 4.06
N VAL A 207 12.04 -7.11 2.96
CA VAL A 207 11.74 -7.81 1.69
C VAL A 207 12.23 -7.11 0.43
N ALA A 208 12.54 -5.83 0.50
CA ALA A 208 12.92 -5.05 -0.67
C ALA A 208 14.42 -5.15 -0.95
N ALA A 209 14.81 -4.58 -2.09
CA ALA A 209 16.19 -4.25 -2.40
C ALA A 209 16.74 -3.22 -1.39
N ALA A 210 18.05 -2.94 -1.49
CA ALA A 210 18.73 -1.96 -0.66
C ALA A 210 17.92 -0.65 -0.56
N PRO A 211 17.76 -0.08 0.65
CA PRO A 211 17.13 1.23 0.81
C PRO A 211 17.81 2.27 -0.09
N ILE A 212 17.01 3.06 -0.81
CA ILE A 212 17.49 4.05 -1.79
C ILE A 212 17.27 5.51 -1.35
N HIS A 213 16.49 5.73 -0.29
CA HIS A 213 16.22 7.05 0.28
C HIS A 213 17.12 7.29 1.48
N ASP A 214 17.45 8.56 1.73
CA ASP A 214 18.28 8.97 2.88
C ASP A 214 17.59 8.63 4.20
N PHE A 215 16.25 8.73 4.24
CA PHE A 215 15.45 8.32 5.38
C PHE A 215 14.07 7.81 4.99
N TYR A 216 13.44 7.10 5.92
CA TYR A 216 12.08 6.60 5.83
C TYR A 216 11.30 6.94 7.10
N ILE A 217 10.08 7.46 6.97
CA ILE A 217 9.18 7.63 8.12
C ILE A 217 8.19 6.48 8.13
N VAL A 218 8.21 5.68 9.21
CA VAL A 218 7.44 4.43 9.26
C VAL A 218 6.81 4.14 10.61
N ARG A 219 5.76 3.32 10.58
CA ARG A 219 5.16 2.72 11.78
C ARG A 219 5.83 1.38 12.08
N LEU A 220 6.44 1.27 13.24
CA LEU A 220 6.93 0.02 13.81
C LEU A 220 5.86 -0.61 14.68
N THR A 221 5.61 -1.91 14.48
CA THR A 221 4.73 -2.67 15.37
C THR A 221 5.51 -3.14 16.59
N ALA A 222 5.13 -2.67 17.77
CA ALA A 222 5.67 -3.07 19.06
C ALA A 222 4.61 -3.84 19.88
N GLY A 223 5.01 -4.89 20.60
CA GLY A 223 4.12 -5.60 21.53
C GLY A 223 2.84 -6.19 20.90
N GLY A 224 2.81 -6.36 19.58
CA GLY A 224 1.68 -6.92 18.83
C GLY A 224 0.53 -5.96 18.52
N HIS A 225 0.53 -4.72 19.04
CA HIS A 225 -0.62 -3.80 18.90
C HIS A 225 -0.29 -2.31 18.82
N GLU A 226 0.81 -1.82 19.40
CA GLU A 226 1.09 -0.39 19.39
C GLU A 226 2.07 -0.03 18.26
N HIS A 227 1.68 0.97 17.47
CA HIS A 227 2.50 1.48 16.39
C HIS A 227 3.33 2.65 16.91
N VAL A 228 4.65 2.48 16.97
CA VAL A 228 5.59 3.56 17.25
C VAL A 228 6.02 4.18 15.92
N LEU A 229 5.88 5.50 15.80
CA LEU A 229 6.31 6.25 14.63
C LEU A 229 7.80 6.55 14.76
N VAL A 230 8.58 6.16 13.76
CA VAL A 230 10.04 6.32 13.76
C VAL A 230 10.52 6.88 12.43
N ALA A 231 11.72 7.47 12.45
CA ALA A 231 12.51 7.67 11.25
C ALA A 231 13.61 6.59 11.18
N MET A 232 13.78 5.97 10.02
CA MET A 232 14.89 5.07 9.71
C MET A 232 15.82 5.76 8.73
N LEU A 233 17.07 5.95 9.09
CA LEU A 233 18.05 6.72 8.33
C LEU A 233 19.15 5.83 7.79
N GLN A 234 19.65 6.16 6.61
CA GLN A 234 20.95 5.62 6.17
C GLN A 234 22.08 6.23 7.01
N PRO A 235 23.22 5.52 7.17
CA PRO A 235 24.36 6.04 7.92
C PRO A 235 24.80 7.44 7.52
N LEU A 236 24.90 7.72 6.21
CA LEU A 236 25.29 9.04 5.70
C LEU A 236 24.29 10.16 6.07
N ALA A 237 23.01 9.84 6.20
CA ALA A 237 22.01 10.81 6.65
C ALA A 237 22.10 11.02 8.18
N TRP A 238 22.42 9.97 8.94
CA TRP A 238 22.66 10.06 10.37
C TRP A 238 23.89 10.89 10.73
N ASP A 239 24.98 10.78 9.96
CA ASP A 239 26.21 11.54 10.16
C ASP A 239 25.98 13.06 10.13
N ARG A 240 24.91 13.51 9.47
CA ARG A 240 24.52 14.94 9.45
C ARG A 240 23.81 15.39 10.72
N MET A 241 23.25 14.49 11.50
CA MET A 241 22.48 14.78 12.72
C MET A 241 23.31 14.67 13.99
N ASP A 242 24.43 13.95 13.91
CA ASP A 242 25.36 13.63 14.98
C ASP A 242 24.72 12.90 16.18
N GLY A 243 25.42 11.91 16.71
CA GLY A 243 24.99 11.22 17.91
C GLY A 243 25.39 9.76 17.98
N ASP A 244 25.47 9.30 19.22
CA ASP A 244 25.72 7.91 19.55
C ASP A 244 24.50 7.03 19.25
N THR A 245 24.77 5.78 18.89
CA THR A 245 23.76 4.76 18.63
C THR A 245 24.02 3.53 19.49
N VAL A 246 22.96 2.84 19.89
CA VAL A 246 23.05 1.50 20.49
C VAL A 246 22.77 0.45 19.41
N GLU A 247 23.59 -0.59 19.32
CA GLU A 247 23.37 -1.71 18.39
C GLU A 247 22.23 -2.61 18.86
N ALA A 248 21.28 -2.94 17.98
CA ALA A 248 20.24 -3.93 18.26
C ALA A 248 19.62 -4.54 16.98
N ASP A 249 18.79 -5.56 17.17
CA ASP A 249 17.95 -6.11 16.11
C ASP A 249 16.66 -5.30 15.94
N LEU A 250 16.07 -5.32 14.73
CA LEU A 250 14.82 -4.61 14.43
C LEU A 250 13.68 -4.98 15.41
N SER A 251 13.64 -6.22 15.89
CA SER A 251 12.63 -6.66 16.88
C SER A 251 12.79 -6.06 18.27
N ALA A 252 13.99 -5.55 18.61
CA ALA A 252 14.30 -4.97 19.92
C ALA A 252 14.19 -3.44 19.92
N VAL A 253 14.21 -2.79 18.75
CA VAL A 253 14.19 -1.32 18.58
C VAL A 253 13.14 -0.64 19.46
N ALA A 254 11.89 -1.14 19.43
CA ALA A 254 10.79 -0.49 20.15
C ALA A 254 11.02 -0.39 21.67
N GLY A 255 11.78 -1.30 22.27
CA GLY A 255 12.12 -1.27 23.69
C GLY A 255 13.31 -0.37 24.04
N LEU A 256 14.03 0.14 23.03
CA LEU A 256 15.22 0.98 23.18
C LEU A 256 14.95 2.45 22.86
N LEU A 257 13.80 2.76 22.26
CA LEU A 257 13.35 4.13 22.03
C LEU A 257 13.08 4.86 23.37
N PRO A 258 13.34 6.18 23.45
CA PRO A 258 13.62 7.10 22.35
C PRO A 258 15.09 7.18 21.89
N GLY A 259 16.00 6.38 22.47
CA GLY A 259 17.42 6.40 22.07
C GLY A 259 17.62 5.97 20.61
N PRO A 260 18.58 6.57 19.87
CA PRO A 260 18.92 6.13 18.52
C PRO A 260 19.49 4.70 18.53
N VAL A 261 18.97 3.86 17.65
CA VAL A 261 19.33 2.43 17.55
C VAL A 261 19.93 2.15 16.19
N ARG A 262 21.16 1.62 16.14
CA ARG A 262 21.72 1.09 14.90
C ARG A 262 21.26 -0.36 14.73
N ILE A 263 20.72 -0.66 13.56
CA ILE A 263 20.27 -2.01 13.19
C ILE A 263 21.00 -2.48 11.95
N ARG A 264 21.22 -3.79 11.85
CA ARG A 264 21.67 -4.47 10.63
C ARG A 264 20.65 -5.50 10.20
N GLU A 265 19.89 -5.21 9.15
CA GLU A 265 18.85 -6.09 8.63
C GLU A 265 19.20 -6.46 7.18
N ARG A 266 19.33 -7.76 6.90
CA ARG A 266 19.64 -8.29 5.55
C ARG A 266 20.87 -7.67 4.87
N GLY A 267 21.87 -7.31 5.65
CA GLY A 267 23.10 -6.68 5.14
C GLY A 267 23.00 -5.18 4.91
N HIS A 268 21.86 -4.57 5.22
CA HIS A 268 21.68 -3.12 5.24
C HIS A 268 21.81 -2.59 6.66
N GLU A 269 22.53 -1.49 6.80
CA GLU A 269 22.67 -0.77 8.05
C GLU A 269 21.72 0.43 8.04
N LEU A 270 20.96 0.60 9.12
CA LEU A 270 20.05 1.73 9.31
C LEU A 270 20.13 2.23 10.75
N ILE A 271 19.88 3.51 10.94
CA ILE A 271 19.72 4.12 12.26
C ILE A 271 18.25 4.40 12.46
N VAL A 272 17.64 3.83 13.49
CA VAL A 272 16.26 4.06 13.86
C VAL A 272 16.19 5.03 15.03
N ILE A 273 15.39 6.06 14.89
CA ILE A 273 15.19 7.11 15.89
C ILE A 273 13.70 7.36 16.08
N ASP A 274 13.29 7.71 17.30
CA ASP A 274 11.93 8.14 17.57
C ASP A 274 11.57 9.34 16.68
N TYR A 275 10.37 9.33 16.09
CA TYR A 275 9.99 10.37 15.14
C TYR A 275 9.92 11.77 15.76
N ALA A 276 9.54 11.89 17.03
CA ALA A 276 9.57 13.19 17.71
C ALA A 276 11.01 13.67 17.92
N ASP A 277 11.94 12.78 18.29
CA ASP A 277 13.37 13.14 18.39
C ASP A 277 13.95 13.54 17.03
N TRP A 278 13.63 12.79 15.97
CA TRP A 278 14.03 13.13 14.60
C TRP A 278 13.55 14.53 14.19
N LYS A 279 12.29 14.89 14.47
CA LYS A 279 11.76 16.24 14.19
C LYS A 279 12.54 17.34 14.91
N ARG A 280 12.86 17.15 16.20
CA ARG A 280 13.68 18.11 16.96
C ARG A 280 15.05 18.32 16.33
N ARG A 281 15.70 17.24 15.91
CA ARG A 281 17.00 17.31 15.21
C ARG A 281 16.88 17.98 13.85
N MET A 282 15.78 17.77 13.11
CA MET A 282 15.52 18.47 11.84
C MET A 282 15.38 19.96 12.05
N LEU A 283 14.63 20.38 13.07
CA LEU A 283 14.50 21.80 13.42
C LEU A 283 15.87 22.43 13.72
N HIS A 284 16.68 21.77 14.54
CA HIS A 284 18.03 22.24 14.84
C HIS A 284 18.90 22.41 13.59
N LEU A 285 18.88 21.43 12.67
CA LEU A 285 19.60 21.51 11.40
C LEU A 285 19.09 22.61 10.47
N GLN A 286 17.84 23.04 10.64
CA GLN A 286 17.23 24.13 9.89
C GLN A 286 17.43 25.49 10.55
N GLY A 287 18.20 25.56 11.64
CA GLY A 287 18.43 26.78 12.41
C GLY A 287 17.28 27.17 13.35
N GLY A 288 16.37 26.23 13.62
CA GLY A 288 15.38 26.36 14.70
C GLY A 288 16.02 26.15 16.08
N GLU A 289 15.50 26.87 17.08
CA GLU A 289 15.83 26.68 18.50
C GLU A 289 15.21 25.40 19.08
#